data_AF-A0A0N1PIZ5-F1
#
_entry.id   AF-A0A0N1PIZ5-F1
#
_cell.length_a   1.000
_cell.length_b   1.000
_cell.length_c   1.000
_cell.angle_alpha   90.00
_cell.angle_beta   90.00
_cell.angle_gamma   90.00
#
_symmetry.space_group_name_H-M   'P 1'
#
loop_
_entity.id
_entity.type
_entity.pdbx_description
1 polymer ?
#
loop_
_entity_poly.entity_id
_entity_poly.type
_entity_poly.pdbx_seq_one_letter_code
_entity_poly.pdbx_strand_id
1 'polypeptide(L)'
;MMLFKRDENARPQCDEVMFAGQIGLQKFFVVVALLCVPVMLFGKPYFIMQEQKKRAQSQPLQNTETAENGAAAGAVQPANPHDNEEISEVFIHQAIHTIEYVLGSVSHTASYLRLWALSLAHAQLAEVAWNMLLRKGVRTVEGSLTKGFIRKRALLLEAVSFHPSLRNV
;
A
#
# COMPACT_ATOMS: atom_id res chain seq x y z
N MET A 1 -3.01 14.91 -16.72
CA MET A 1 -2.84 16.36 -16.45
C MET A 1 -4.24 16.96 -16.29
N MET A 2 -4.81 16.87 -15.08
CA MET A 2 -6.19 17.30 -14.74
C MET A 2 -6.21 18.12 -13.43
N LEU A 3 -5.04 18.54 -12.94
CA LEU A 3 -4.84 19.07 -11.58
C LEU A 3 -5.15 20.58 -11.43
N PHE A 4 -5.69 21.25 -12.45
CA PHE A 4 -5.96 22.70 -12.42
C PHE A 4 -7.35 23.08 -12.91
N LYS A 5 -8.26 22.12 -13.06
CA LYS A 5 -9.66 22.46 -13.31
C LYS A 5 -10.26 22.90 -11.98
N ARG A 6 -10.40 24.22 -11.77
CA ARG A 6 -11.25 24.74 -10.70
C ARG A 6 -12.68 24.34 -11.03
N ASP A 7 -13.29 23.55 -10.16
CA ASP A 7 -14.70 23.23 -10.27
C ASP A 7 -15.51 24.51 -10.02
N GLU A 8 -16.15 25.03 -11.06
CA GLU A 8 -17.03 26.21 -11.04
C GLU A 8 -18.34 25.97 -10.25
N ASN A 9 -18.47 24.83 -9.57
CA ASN A 9 -19.64 24.48 -8.77
C ASN A 9 -19.24 23.98 -7.37
N ALA A 10 -18.34 24.71 -6.72
CA ALA A 10 -18.12 24.57 -5.29
C ALA A 10 -19.38 25.05 -4.56
N ARG A 11 -19.98 24.17 -3.76
CA ARG A 11 -21.05 24.51 -2.82
C ARG A 11 -20.64 25.77 -2.03
N PRO A 12 -21.54 26.72 -1.72
CA PRO A 12 -21.22 28.05 -1.19
C PRO A 12 -20.61 28.07 0.23
N GLN A 13 -20.13 26.94 0.75
CA GLN A 13 -19.81 26.74 2.16
C GLN A 13 -18.58 25.84 2.40
N CYS A 14 -17.71 25.64 1.41
CA CYS A 14 -16.44 24.97 1.60
C CYS A 14 -15.30 25.80 1.01
N ASP A 15 -14.44 26.33 1.86
CA ASP A 15 -13.16 26.87 1.43
C ASP A 15 -12.29 25.74 0.86
N GLU A 16 -11.70 25.96 -0.32
CA GLU A 16 -10.84 24.99 -1.02
C GLU A 16 -9.51 24.74 -0.26
N VAL A 17 -9.22 25.60 0.74
CA VAL A 17 -8.04 25.55 1.60
C VAL A 17 -8.37 24.83 2.92
N MET A 18 -7.66 23.74 3.21
CA MET A 18 -7.83 23.01 4.46
C MET A 18 -7.07 23.66 5.62
N PHE A 19 -5.95 24.34 5.33
CA PHE A 19 -5.14 25.05 6.32
C PHE A 19 -4.48 26.33 5.75
N ALA A 20 -4.21 27.31 6.63
CA ALA A 20 -3.53 28.55 6.26
C ALA A 20 -2.07 28.27 5.83
N GLY A 21 -1.67 28.74 4.63
CA GLY A 21 -0.33 28.52 4.09
C GLY A 21 -0.14 27.22 3.29
N GLN A 22 -1.22 26.47 3.01
CA GLN A 22 -1.19 25.19 2.28
C GLN A 22 -0.44 25.23 0.95
N ILE A 23 -0.62 26.30 0.19
CA ILE A 23 -0.03 26.42 -1.14
C ILE A 23 1.51 26.45 -1.07
N GLY A 24 2.09 27.15 -0.09
CA GLY A 24 3.53 27.23 0.08
C GLY A 24 4.15 25.87 0.46
N LEU A 25 3.55 25.21 1.45
CA LEU A 25 4.04 23.92 1.95
C LEU A 25 3.88 22.80 0.91
N GLN A 26 2.77 22.77 0.18
CA GLN A 26 2.54 21.81 -0.90
C GLN A 26 3.57 21.95 -2.02
N LYS A 27 3.85 23.18 -2.46
CA LYS A 27 4.87 23.41 -3.50
C LYS A 27 6.27 23.03 -3.01
N PHE A 28 6.60 23.33 -1.75
CA PHE A 28 7.87 22.94 -1.14
C PHE A 28 8.07 21.41 -1.15
N PHE A 29 7.10 20.63 -0.68
CA PHE A 29 7.22 19.17 -0.69
C PHE A 29 7.34 18.57 -2.09
N VAL A 30 6.65 19.14 -3.09
CA VAL A 30 6.78 18.68 -4.49
C VAL A 30 8.19 18.93 -5.03
N VAL A 31 8.76 20.12 -4.76
CA VAL A 31 10.13 20.43 -5.20
C VAL A 31 11.14 19.50 -4.54
N VAL A 32 11.02 19.28 -3.22
CA VAL A 32 11.89 18.35 -2.48
C VAL A 32 11.75 16.92 -3.01
N ALA A 33 10.53 16.46 -3.28
CA ALA A 33 10.28 15.13 -3.84
C ALA A 33 10.93 14.94 -5.22
N LEU A 34 10.87 15.95 -6.09
CA LEU A 34 11.52 15.90 -7.41
C LEU A 34 13.05 15.95 -7.31
N LEU A 35 13.60 16.70 -6.36
CA LEU A 35 15.05 16.80 -6.12
C LEU A 35 15.61 15.52 -5.48
N CYS A 36 14.78 14.77 -4.75
CA CYS A 36 15.19 13.52 -4.10
C CYS A 36 15.58 12.42 -5.13
N VAL A 37 14.90 12.35 -6.28
CA VAL A 37 15.16 11.35 -7.33
C VAL A 37 16.60 11.41 -7.87
N PRO A 38 17.11 12.57 -8.34
CA PRO A 38 18.50 12.68 -8.79
C PRO A 38 19.51 12.50 -7.64
N VAL A 39 19.20 12.94 -6.41
CA VAL A 39 20.10 12.74 -5.25
C VAL A 39 20.32 11.25 -4.95
N MET A 40 19.27 10.43 -5.02
CA MET A 40 19.35 8.98 -4.82
C MET A 40 20.10 8.26 -5.97
N LEU A 41 20.03 8.81 -7.19
CA LEU A 41 20.74 8.29 -8.36
C LEU A 41 22.25 8.53 -8.27
N PHE A 42 22.69 9.73 -7.87
CA PHE A 42 24.11 10.09 -7.83
C PHE A 42 24.86 9.65 -6.57
N GLY A 43 24.17 9.26 -5.49
CA GLY A 43 24.79 8.94 -4.21
C GLY A 43 25.83 7.81 -4.26
N LYS A 44 25.48 6.66 -4.84
CA LYS A 44 26.37 5.49 -4.97
C LYS A 44 27.46 5.62 -6.06
N PRO A 45 27.18 6.07 -7.30
CA PRO A 45 28.22 6.20 -8.32
C PRO A 45 29.28 7.23 -7.93
N TYR A 46 28.91 8.29 -7.20
CA TYR A 46 29.88 9.27 -6.72
C TYR A 46 30.81 8.71 -5.64
N PHE A 47 30.29 7.82 -4.77
CA PHE A 47 31.10 7.14 -3.76
C PHE A 47 32.07 6.12 -4.39
N ILE A 48 31.63 5.36 -5.39
CA ILE A 48 32.48 4.40 -6.14
C ILE A 48 33.63 5.11 -6.85
N MET A 49 33.38 6.28 -7.44
CA MET A 49 34.44 7.06 -8.09
C MET A 49 35.51 7.56 -7.09
N GLN A 50 35.13 7.86 -5.83
CA GLN A 50 36.09 8.21 -4.79
C GLN A 50 36.86 7.00 -4.26
N GLU A 51 36.19 5.84 -4.14
CA GLU A 51 36.80 4.63 -3.63
C GLU A 51 37.73 3.98 -4.66
N GLN A 52 37.38 4.01 -5.96
CA GLN A 52 38.27 3.64 -7.06
C GLN A 52 39.49 4.55 -7.10
N LYS A 53 39.34 5.86 -6.87
CA LYS A 53 40.49 6.78 -6.78
C LYS A 53 41.42 6.46 -5.59
N LYS A 54 40.85 6.03 -4.45
CA LYS A 54 41.63 5.54 -3.29
C LYS A 54 42.27 4.17 -3.54
N ARG A 55 41.57 3.24 -4.21
CA ARG A 55 42.08 1.89 -4.55
C ARG A 55 43.14 1.92 -5.66
N ALA A 56 43.01 2.81 -6.64
CA ALA A 56 44.02 3.07 -7.66
C ALA A 56 45.32 3.63 -7.07
N GLN A 57 45.24 4.40 -5.97
CA GLN A 57 46.41 4.87 -5.22
C GLN A 57 46.98 3.81 -4.25
N SER A 58 46.23 2.75 -3.95
CA SER A 58 46.57 1.72 -2.96
C SER A 58 46.86 0.33 -3.56
N GLN A 59 46.95 0.18 -4.89
CA GLN A 59 47.55 -1.01 -5.50
C GLN A 59 49.06 -0.79 -5.70
N PRO A 60 49.92 -1.17 -4.74
CA PRO A 60 51.27 -1.58 -5.10
C PRO A 60 51.17 -2.98 -5.75
N LEU A 61 51.71 -3.09 -6.96
CA LEU A 61 52.34 -4.28 -7.53
C LEU A 61 52.14 -5.59 -6.74
N GLN A 62 51.07 -6.35 -7.00
CA GLN A 62 51.00 -7.75 -6.59
C GLN A 62 50.98 -8.65 -7.82
N ASN A 63 52.13 -8.70 -8.49
CA ASN A 63 52.57 -9.81 -9.33
C ASN A 63 54.05 -10.08 -8.97
N THR A 64 54.29 -10.57 -7.76
CA THR A 64 55.41 -11.46 -7.44
C THR A 64 54.76 -12.83 -7.41
N GLU A 65 54.84 -13.63 -8.46
CA GLU A 65 55.80 -14.71 -8.65
C GLU A 65 55.83 -15.00 -10.17
N THR A 66 56.87 -14.73 -10.95
CA THR A 66 58.04 -15.62 -11.11
C THR A 66 59.01 -14.85 -12.00
N ALA A 67 60.16 -14.46 -11.45
CA ALA A 67 61.24 -13.85 -12.20
C ALA A 67 62.21 -14.94 -12.66
N GLU A 68 62.11 -15.36 -13.92
CA GLU A 68 63.27 -15.89 -14.64
C GLU A 68 63.27 -15.45 -16.11
N ASN A 69 64.31 -14.69 -16.43
CA ASN A 69 64.87 -14.40 -17.75
C ASN A 69 64.08 -13.52 -18.73
N GLY A 70 64.75 -12.43 -19.13
CA GLY A 70 64.61 -11.86 -20.47
C GLY A 70 64.20 -10.40 -20.48
N ALA A 71 65.18 -9.53 -20.70
CA ALA A 71 64.99 -8.13 -21.05
C ALA A 71 64.00 -7.98 -22.21
N ALA A 72 62.88 -7.31 -21.96
CA ALA A 72 62.16 -6.54 -22.96
C ALA A 72 61.42 -5.43 -22.22
N ALA A 73 61.76 -4.18 -22.56
CA ALA A 73 61.00 -3.00 -22.20
C ALA A 73 59.57 -3.16 -22.73
N GLY A 74 58.69 -3.73 -21.91
CA GLY A 74 57.27 -3.86 -22.17
C GLY A 74 56.59 -2.54 -21.90
N ALA A 75 56.08 -1.94 -22.98
CA ALA A 75 55.20 -0.80 -23.05
C ALA A 75 54.53 -0.39 -21.73
N VAL A 76 54.65 0.91 -21.40
CA VAL A 76 53.69 1.63 -20.58
C VAL A 76 52.31 1.30 -21.15
N GLN A 77 51.58 0.41 -20.47
CA GLN A 77 50.20 0.12 -20.80
C GLN A 77 49.42 1.43 -20.60
N PRO A 78 48.71 1.92 -21.63
CA PRO A 78 47.89 3.12 -21.48
C PRO A 78 46.81 2.82 -20.44
N ALA A 79 46.46 3.85 -19.66
CA ALA A 79 45.35 3.83 -18.72
C ALA A 79 44.15 3.05 -19.31
N ASN A 80 43.71 2.03 -18.58
CA ASN A 80 42.67 1.10 -18.99
C ASN A 80 41.39 1.86 -19.41
N PRO A 81 40.83 1.59 -20.61
CA PRO A 81 39.48 2.03 -20.98
C PRO A 81 38.37 1.37 -20.11
N HIS A 82 38.71 0.29 -19.42
CA HIS A 82 37.79 -0.55 -18.64
C HIS A 82 37.07 0.17 -17.49
N ASP A 83 37.61 1.29 -16.99
CA ASP A 83 37.00 2.03 -15.87
C ASP A 83 35.71 2.78 -16.28
N ASN A 84 35.60 3.18 -17.55
CA ASN A 84 34.40 3.91 -18.03
C ASN A 84 33.20 2.97 -18.23
N GLU A 85 33.44 1.74 -18.70
CA GLU A 85 32.38 0.74 -18.88
C GLU A 85 31.82 0.30 -17.53
N GLU A 86 32.67 0.07 -16.52
CA GLU A 86 32.23 -0.34 -15.18
C GLU A 86 31.39 0.74 -14.48
N ILE A 87 31.77 2.03 -14.63
CA ILE A 87 30.97 3.15 -14.11
C ILE A 87 29.60 3.19 -14.82
N SER A 88 29.55 2.95 -16.13
CA SER A 88 28.29 2.99 -16.90
C SER A 88 27.32 1.87 -16.49
N GLU A 89 27.81 0.66 -16.21
CA GLU A 89 27.00 -0.47 -15.72
C GLU A 89 26.43 -0.19 -14.33
N VAL A 90 27.22 0.41 -13.43
CA VAL A 90 26.76 0.85 -12.10
C VAL A 90 25.66 1.90 -12.20
N PHE A 91 25.79 2.86 -13.14
CA PHE A 91 24.75 3.87 -13.38
C PHE A 91 23.44 3.24 -13.85
N ILE A 92 23.49 2.27 -14.76
CA ILE A 92 22.29 1.56 -15.25
C ILE A 92 21.62 0.80 -14.11
N HIS A 93 22.39 0.03 -13.32
CA HIS A 93 21.83 -0.74 -12.20
C HIS A 93 21.20 0.16 -11.13
N GLN A 94 21.85 1.28 -10.80
CA GLN A 94 21.33 2.26 -9.85
C GLN A 94 20.09 2.99 -10.36
N ALA A 95 20.01 3.26 -11.67
CA ALA A 95 18.82 3.85 -12.29
C ALA A 95 17.60 2.93 -12.16
N ILE A 96 17.78 1.64 -12.45
CA ILE A 96 16.70 0.64 -12.32
C ILE A 96 16.23 0.56 -10.86
N HIS A 97 17.15 0.49 -9.90
CA HIS A 97 16.81 0.46 -8.47
C HIS A 97 16.02 1.71 -8.04
N THR A 98 16.39 2.89 -8.53
CA THR A 98 15.68 4.14 -8.22
C THR A 98 14.26 4.12 -8.77
N ILE A 99 14.08 3.65 -10.01
CA ILE A 99 12.75 3.52 -10.63
C ILE A 99 11.89 2.49 -9.89
N GLU A 100 12.45 1.32 -9.58
CA GLU A 100 11.78 0.26 -8.83
C GLU A 100 11.35 0.76 -7.45
N TYR A 101 12.22 1.49 -6.75
CA TYR A 101 11.89 2.06 -5.45
C TYR A 101 10.75 3.08 -5.53
N VAL A 102 10.81 4.03 -6.47
CA VAL A 102 9.77 5.06 -6.61
C VAL A 102 8.43 4.43 -6.99
N LEU A 103 8.40 3.55 -8.00
CA LEU A 103 7.18 2.88 -8.43
C LEU A 103 6.65 1.90 -7.36
N GLY A 104 7.55 1.20 -6.68
CA GLY A 104 7.25 0.30 -5.58
C GLY A 104 6.63 1.04 -4.40
N SER A 105 7.19 2.19 -3.99
CA SER A 105 6.66 2.99 -2.86
C SER A 105 5.22 3.45 -3.09
N VAL A 106 4.89 3.91 -4.31
CA VAL A 106 3.53 4.30 -4.70
C VAL A 106 2.61 3.08 -4.76
N SER A 107 3.08 1.98 -5.34
CA SER A 107 2.31 0.73 -5.46
C SER A 107 1.98 0.12 -4.10
N HIS A 108 2.95 0.02 -3.20
CA HIS A 108 2.73 -0.46 -1.84
C HIS A 108 1.74 0.42 -1.08
N THR A 109 1.82 1.75 -1.25
CA THR A 109 0.85 2.68 -0.66
C THR A 109 -0.56 2.45 -1.20
N ALA A 110 -0.71 2.28 -2.53
CA ALA A 110 -2.00 2.03 -3.16
C ALA A 110 -2.59 0.66 -2.80
N SER A 111 -1.75 -0.35 -2.59
CA SER A 111 -2.17 -1.71 -2.24
C SER A 111 -2.96 -1.77 -0.93
N TYR A 112 -2.73 -0.84 0.01
CA TYR A 112 -3.51 -0.76 1.26
C TYR A 112 -5.01 -0.48 1.03
N LEU A 113 -5.40 0.15 -0.10
CA LEU A 113 -6.82 0.32 -0.46
C LEU A 113 -7.55 -1.02 -0.63
N ARG A 114 -6.84 -2.11 -0.93
CA ARG A 114 -7.41 -3.46 -0.99
C ARG A 114 -7.96 -3.92 0.36
N LEU A 115 -7.25 -3.61 1.45
CA LEU A 115 -7.67 -3.99 2.80
C LEU A 115 -8.93 -3.22 3.21
N TRP A 116 -9.01 -1.95 2.82
CA TRP A 116 -10.21 -1.14 3.02
C TRP A 116 -11.41 -1.68 2.22
N ALA A 117 -11.21 -2.05 0.95
CA ALA A 117 -12.26 -2.66 0.13
C ALA A 117 -12.74 -4.01 0.70
N LEU A 118 -11.82 -4.84 1.19
CA LEU A 118 -12.17 -6.10 1.86
C LEU A 118 -13.00 -5.83 3.12
N SER A 119 -12.65 -4.80 3.89
CA SER A 119 -13.42 -4.39 5.08
C SER A 119 -14.83 -3.93 4.72
N LEU A 120 -15.01 -3.17 3.64
CA LEU A 120 -16.34 -2.73 3.18
C LEU A 120 -17.19 -3.90 2.67
N ALA A 121 -16.59 -4.81 1.88
CA ALA A 121 -17.27 -5.98 1.37
C ALA A 121 -17.76 -6.90 2.51
N HIS A 122 -16.91 -7.10 3.54
CA HIS A 122 -17.27 -7.90 4.71
C HIS A 122 -18.46 -7.27 5.49
N ALA A 123 -18.48 -5.95 5.64
CA ALA A 123 -19.60 -5.25 6.27
C ALA A 123 -20.91 -5.39 5.47
N GLN A 124 -20.85 -5.25 4.14
CA GLN A 124 -22.05 -5.38 3.30
C GLN A 124 -22.58 -6.82 3.23
N LEU A 125 -21.70 -7.82 3.13
CA LEU A 125 -22.10 -9.22 3.10
C LEU A 125 -22.82 -9.62 4.41
N ALA A 126 -22.32 -9.14 5.56
CA ALA A 126 -22.96 -9.37 6.85
C ALA A 126 -24.37 -8.76 6.92
N GLU A 127 -24.54 -7.54 6.41
CA GLU A 127 -25.85 -6.86 6.34
C GLU A 127 -26.85 -7.62 5.45
N VAL A 128 -26.42 -8.08 4.27
CA VAL A 128 -27.29 -8.85 3.36
C VAL A 128 -27.64 -10.22 3.97
N ALA A 129 -26.67 -10.91 4.57
CA ALA A 129 -26.90 -12.19 5.24
C ALA A 129 -27.89 -12.05 6.41
N TRP A 130 -27.74 -11.00 7.22
CA TRP A 130 -28.68 -10.68 8.29
C TRP A 130 -30.10 -10.47 7.75
N ASN A 131 -30.25 -9.64 6.71
CA ASN A 131 -31.54 -9.28 6.15
C ASN A 131 -32.24 -10.43 5.41
N MET A 132 -31.49 -11.29 4.70
CA MET A 132 -32.06 -12.39 3.90
C MET A 132 -32.28 -13.68 4.68
N LEU A 133 -31.42 -14.01 5.65
CA LEU A 133 -31.46 -15.30 6.35
C LEU A 133 -32.01 -15.16 7.77
N LEU A 134 -31.27 -14.46 8.64
CA LEU A 134 -31.58 -14.42 10.07
C LEU A 134 -32.89 -13.67 10.36
N ARG A 135 -33.11 -12.52 9.71
CA ARG A 135 -34.32 -11.71 9.92
C ARG A 135 -35.61 -12.42 9.46
N LYS A 136 -35.55 -13.21 8.38
CA LYS A 136 -36.71 -14.00 7.90
C LYS A 136 -36.96 -15.21 8.80
N GLY A 137 -35.90 -15.88 9.26
CA GLY A 137 -35.98 -17.01 10.19
C GLY A 137 -36.60 -16.62 11.53
N VAL A 138 -36.06 -15.58 12.18
CA VAL A 138 -36.55 -15.10 13.48
C VAL A 138 -38.02 -14.68 13.42
N ARG A 139 -38.44 -13.92 12.41
CA ARG A 139 -39.85 -13.52 12.23
C ARG A 139 -40.81 -14.68 12.03
N THR A 140 -40.37 -15.73 11.32
CA THR A 140 -41.19 -16.93 11.09
C THR A 140 -41.38 -17.73 12.38
N VAL A 141 -40.33 -17.82 13.19
CA VAL A 141 -40.36 -18.47 14.52
C VAL A 141 -41.24 -17.67 15.48
N GLU A 142 -41.06 -16.35 15.60
CA GLU A 142 -41.92 -15.50 16.43
C GLU A 142 -43.39 -15.60 16.00
N GLY A 143 -43.68 -15.56 14.70
CA GLY A 143 -45.06 -15.67 14.20
C GLY A 143 -45.72 -17.01 14.54
N SER A 144 -44.97 -18.11 14.46
CA SER A 144 -45.46 -19.45 14.80
C SER A 144 -45.64 -19.62 16.32
N LEU A 145 -44.71 -19.11 17.11
CA LEU A 145 -44.77 -19.19 18.58
C LEU A 145 -45.90 -18.32 19.14
N THR A 146 -46.10 -17.13 18.60
CA THR A 146 -47.19 -16.21 19.00
C THR A 146 -48.56 -16.80 18.63
N LYS A 147 -48.72 -17.35 17.42
CA LYS A 147 -49.94 -18.06 17.02
C LYS A 147 -50.20 -19.30 17.89
N GLY A 148 -49.15 -20.06 18.18
CA GLY A 148 -49.22 -21.22 19.08
C GLY A 148 -49.64 -20.82 20.49
N PHE A 149 -49.08 -19.75 21.04
CA PHE A 149 -49.40 -19.25 22.38
C PHE A 149 -50.83 -18.69 22.45
N ILE A 150 -51.27 -17.93 21.44
CA ILE A 150 -52.65 -17.42 21.36
C ILE A 150 -53.64 -18.58 21.24
N ARG A 151 -53.36 -19.58 20.39
CA ARG A 151 -54.23 -20.75 20.23
C ARG A 151 -54.28 -21.60 21.49
N LYS A 152 -53.14 -21.80 22.17
CA LYS A 152 -53.08 -22.56 23.42
C LYS A 152 -53.79 -21.81 24.56
N ARG A 153 -53.69 -20.48 24.61
CA ARG A 153 -54.41 -19.63 25.56
C ARG A 153 -55.92 -19.57 25.28
N ALA A 154 -56.33 -19.54 24.02
CA ALA A 154 -57.74 -19.60 23.62
C ALA A 154 -58.38 -20.93 24.02
N LEU A 155 -57.70 -22.06 23.75
CA LEU A 155 -58.16 -23.39 24.20
C LEU A 155 -58.20 -23.52 25.73
N LEU A 156 -57.27 -22.89 26.45
CA LEU A 156 -57.30 -22.86 27.92
C LEU A 156 -58.48 -22.04 28.47
N LEU A 157 -58.83 -20.92 27.84
CA LEU A 157 -60.01 -20.12 28.22
C LEU A 157 -61.32 -20.87 27.93
N GLU A 158 -61.36 -21.63 26.83
CA GLU A 158 -62.51 -22.48 26.48
C GLU A 158 -62.62 -23.68 27.45
N ALA A 159 -61.50 -24.30 27.82
CA ALA A 159 -61.46 -25.37 28.82
C ALA A 159 -61.81 -24.89 30.25
N VAL A 160 -61.36 -23.69 30.64
CA VAL A 160 -61.75 -23.09 31.93
C VAL A 160 -63.23 -22.67 31.94
N SER A 161 -63.78 -22.24 30.80
CA SER A 161 -65.22 -21.97 30.66
C SER A 161 -66.10 -23.23 30.72
N PHE A 162 -65.53 -24.42 30.50
CA PHE A 162 -66.28 -25.69 30.56
C PHE A 162 -66.35 -26.29 31.98
N HIS A 163 -65.59 -25.75 32.95
CA HIS A 163 -65.57 -26.23 34.34
C HIS A 163 -66.62 -25.63 35.33
N PRO A 164 -67.64 -24.82 34.97
CA PRO A 164 -68.72 -24.49 35.91
C PRO A 164 -69.88 -25.50 35.89
N SER A 165 -69.88 -26.52 35.03
CA SER A 165 -70.99 -27.49 34.93
C SER A 165 -70.88 -28.72 35.87
N LEU A 166 -70.00 -28.68 36.87
CA LEU A 166 -69.89 -29.72 37.94
C LEU A 166 -69.83 -29.10 39.35
N ARG A 167 -70.54 -27.99 39.57
CA ARG A 167 -70.89 -27.48 40.91
C ARG A 167 -72.39 -27.23 40.99
N ASN A 168 -73.18 -28.28 40.77
CA ASN A 168 -74.58 -28.40 41.19
C ASN A 168 -75.11 -29.79 40.77
N VAL A 169 -74.55 -30.83 41.39
CA VAL A 169 -75.31 -32.00 41.86
C VAL A 169 -74.74 -32.33 43.24
#